data_AF-A0A1B2HXN3-F1
#
_entry.id   AF-A0A1B2HXN3-F1
#
_cell.length_a   1.000
_cell.length_b   1.000
_cell.length_c   1.000
_cell.angle_alpha   90.00
_cell.angle_beta   90.00
_cell.angle_gamma   90.00
#
_symmetry.space_group_name_H-M   'P 1'
#
loop_
_entity.id
_entity.type
_entity.pdbx_description
1 polymer ?
#
loop_
_entity_poly.entity_id
_entity_poly.type
_entity_poly.pdbx_seq_one_letter_code
_entity_poly.pdbx_strand_id
1 'polypeptide(L)' 'MEHLVGAAEIGQMLRVGRQRVQQLVSREDFPAPEATLAMGKVWRTEVIRRWVIEHGREVYEDDEARSPGEAESGPGDH' A
#
# COMPACT_ATOMS: atom_id res chain seq x y z
N MET A 1 -17.11 -12.79 -3.05
CA MET A 1 -15.91 -13.24 -3.78
C MET A 1 -14.72 -12.87 -2.92
N GLU A 2 -13.94 -13.84 -2.45
CA GLU A 2 -12.78 -13.57 -1.61
C GLU A 2 -11.63 -13.05 -2.48
N HIS A 3 -11.32 -11.77 -2.36
CA HIS A 3 -10.19 -11.17 -3.07
C HIS A 3 -8.92 -11.27 -2.21
N LEU A 4 -7.84 -11.75 -2.82
CA LEU A 4 -6.51 -11.76 -2.24
C LEU A 4 -5.68 -10.61 -2.84
N VAL A 5 -4.86 -9.99 -2.01
CA VAL A 5 -3.96 -8.89 -2.39
C VAL A 5 -2.54 -9.20 -1.97
N GLY A 6 -1.58 -8.91 -2.83
CA GLY A 6 -0.16 -8.90 -2.52
C GLY A 6 0.31 -7.56 -1.96
N ALA A 7 1.60 -7.48 -1.63
CA ALA A 7 2.21 -6.26 -1.09
C ALA A 7 2.15 -5.06 -2.07
N ALA A 8 2.18 -5.32 -3.39
CA ALA A 8 2.08 -4.26 -4.39
C ALA A 8 0.66 -3.67 -4.42
N GLU A 9 -0.37 -4.51 -4.44
CA GLU A 9 -1.78 -4.10 -4.34
C GLU A 9 -2.07 -3.35 -3.03
N ILE A 10 -1.51 -3.80 -1.90
CA ILE A 10 -1.62 -3.08 -0.61
C ILE A 10 -1.00 -1.67 -0.72
N GLY A 11 0.14 -1.53 -1.40
CA GLY A 11 0.76 -0.22 -1.63
C GLY A 11 -0.15 0.72 -2.41
N GLN A 12 -0.82 0.21 -3.44
CA GLN A 12 -1.79 0.96 -4.23
C GLN A 12 -3.01 1.35 -3.39
N MET A 13 -3.60 0.41 -2.64
CA MET A 13 -4.76 0.66 -1.76
C MET A 13 -4.50 1.74 -0.70
N LEU A 14 -3.26 1.84 -0.21
CA LEU A 14 -2.88 2.79 0.83
C LEU A 14 -2.18 4.04 0.28
N ARG A 15 -1.97 4.12 -1.04
CA ARG A 15 -1.15 5.16 -1.71
C ARG A 15 0.22 5.33 -1.05
N VAL A 16 0.87 4.22 -0.72
CA VAL A 16 2.22 4.21 -0.15
C VAL A 16 3.18 3.44 -1.02
N GLY A 17 4.43 3.91 -1.07
CA GLY A 17 5.48 3.21 -1.78
C GLY A 17 5.79 1.82 -1.19
N ARG A 18 6.43 0.96 -1.99
CA ARG A 18 6.81 -0.41 -1.61
C ARG A 18 7.57 -0.48 -0.28
N GLN A 19 8.50 0.42 -0.04
CA GLN A 19 9.28 0.46 1.21
C GLN A 19 8.39 0.68 2.43
N ARG A 20 7.37 1.54 2.32
CA ARG A 20 6.40 1.76 3.38
C ARG A 20 5.56 0.51 3.61
N VAL A 21 5.11 -0.18 2.57
CA VAL A 21 4.41 -1.46 2.73
C VAL A 21 5.25 -2.48 3.49
N GLN A 22 6.54 -2.62 3.17
CA GLN A 22 7.42 -3.55 3.87
C GLN A 22 7.57 -3.21 5.36
N GLN A 23 7.61 -1.91 5.71
CA GLN A 23 7.57 -1.48 7.11
C GLN A 23 6.26 -1.88 7.79
N LEU A 24 5.12 -1.75 7.10
CA LEU A 24 3.82 -2.15 7.65
C LEU A 24 3.75 -3.65 7.87
N VAL A 25 4.12 -4.45 6.86
CA VAL A 25 4.11 -5.92 6.92
C VAL A 25 5.02 -6.48 8.01
N SER A 26 6.03 -5.72 8.42
CA SER A 26 6.95 -6.10 9.51
C SER A 26 6.43 -5.73 10.92
N ARG A 27 5.31 -5.01 11.03
CA ARG A 27 4.72 -4.66 12.34
C ARG A 27 4.00 -5.87 12.93
N GLU A 28 4.05 -5.98 14.26
CA GLU A 28 3.32 -7.01 15.01
C GLU A 28 1.80 -6.87 14.84
N ASP A 29 1.31 -5.64 14.76
CA ASP A 29 -0.12 -5.34 14.61
C ASP A 29 -0.64 -5.60 13.18
N PHE A 30 0.24 -5.87 12.22
CA PHE A 30 -0.16 -6.08 10.84
C PHE A 30 -0.77 -7.47 10.62
N PRO A 31 -1.82 -7.60 9.79
CA PRO A 31 -2.49 -8.88 9.60
C PRO A 31 -1.55 -9.99 9.12
N ALA A 32 -1.75 -11.19 9.65
CA ALA A 32 -1.04 -12.37 9.19
C ALA A 32 -1.38 -12.67 7.71
N PRO A 33 -0.40 -13.11 6.91
CA PRO A 33 -0.65 -13.49 5.53
C PRO A 33 -1.55 -14.73 5.45
N GLU A 34 -2.49 -14.72 4.52
CA GLU A 34 -3.35 -15.87 4.22
C GLU A 34 -2.51 -17.01 3.63
N ALA A 35 -1.58 -16.66 2.74
CA ALA A 35 -0.67 -17.61 2.13
C ALA A 35 0.67 -16.94 1.78
N THR A 36 1.71 -17.77 1.66
CA THR A 36 2.99 -17.35 1.09
C THR A 36 3.19 -18.10 -0.22
N LEU A 37 3.13 -17.36 -1.33
CA LEU A 37 3.33 -17.87 -2.68
C LEU A 37 4.77 -17.61 -3.13
N ALA A 38 5.18 -18.19 -4.25
CA ALA A 38 6.48 -17.90 -4.86
C ALA A 38 6.69 -16.40 -5.14
N MET A 39 5.61 -15.66 -5.44
CA MET A 39 5.64 -14.21 -5.68
C MET A 39 5.66 -13.37 -4.39
N GLY A 40 5.42 -13.99 -3.24
CA GLY A 40 5.38 -13.32 -1.94
C GLY A 40 4.15 -13.66 -1.10
N LYS A 41 4.02 -12.94 0.02
CA LYS A 41 2.89 -13.02 0.93
C LYS A 41 1.62 -12.42 0.30
N VAL A 42 0.48 -13.05 0.52
CA VAL A 42 -0.84 -12.56 0.12
C VAL A 42 -1.78 -12.52 1.31
N TRP A 43 -2.72 -11.58 1.30
CA TRP A 43 -3.68 -11.33 2.38
C TRP A 43 -5.09 -11.23 1.82
N ARG A 44 -6.09 -11.51 2.65
CA ARG A 44 -7.49 -11.21 2.32
C ARG A 44 -7.69 -9.70 2.27
N THR A 45 -8.27 -9.19 1.19
CA THR A 45 -8.58 -7.76 1.03
C THR A 45 -9.44 -7.24 2.18
N GLU A 46 -10.42 -8.02 2.65
CA GLU A 46 -11.31 -7.61 3.76
C GLU A 46 -10.54 -7.40 5.07
N VAL A 47 -9.57 -8.26 5.37
CA VAL A 47 -8.75 -8.17 6.58
C VAL A 47 -7.86 -6.93 6.53
N ILE A 48 -7.23 -6.66 5.38
CA ILE A 48 -6.46 -5.44 5.18
C ILE A 48 -7.36 -4.21 5.33
N ARG A 49 -8.52 -4.16 4.67
CA ARG A 49 -9.46 -3.04 4.78
C ARG A 49 -9.86 -2.78 6.24
N ARG A 50 -10.17 -3.83 7.00
CA ARG A 50 -10.53 -3.70 8.43
C ARG A 50 -9.37 -3.12 9.25
N TRP A 51 -8.17 -3.67 9.10
CA TRP A 51 -6.98 -3.18 9.80
C TRP A 51 -6.71 -1.70 9.53
N VAL A 52 -6.88 -1.25 8.28
CA VAL A 52 -6.68 0.15 7.88
C VAL A 52 -7.66 1.08 8.61
N ILE A 53 -8.94 0.69 8.68
CA ILE A 53 -9.99 1.43 9.40
C ILE A 53 -9.66 1.50 10.89
N GLU A 54 -9.29 0.38 11.51
CA GLU A 54 -8.95 0.30 12.93
C GLU A 54 -7.75 1.18 13.31
N HIS A 55 -6.78 1.33 12.40
CA HIS A 55 -5.57 2.14 12.61
C HIS A 55 -5.73 3.60 12.16
N GLY A 56 -6.96 4.04 11.82
CA GLY A 56 -7.26 5.42 11.47
C GLY A 56 -6.55 5.89 10.19
N ARG A 57 -6.33 4.97 9.24
CA ARG A 57 -5.75 5.29 7.93
C ARG A 57 -6.85 5.37 6.87
N GLU A 58 -6.72 6.30 5.94
CA GLU A 58 -7.62 6.39 4.79
C GLU A 58 -7.29 5.29 3.77
N VAL A 59 -8.31 4.50 3.39
CA VAL A 59 -8.26 3.66 2.19
C VAL A 59 -8.63 4.56 1.02
N TYR A 60 -7.71 4.74 0.08
CA TYR A 60 -8.02 5.45 -1.15
C TYR A 60 -8.40 4.40 -2.20
N GLU A 61 -9.71 4.22 -2.41
CA GLU A 61 -10.19 3.56 -3.62
C GLU A 61 -9.78 4.43 -4.81
N ASP A 62 -9.35 3.79 -5.90
CA ASP A 62 -8.62 4.41 -7.02
C ASP A 62 -9.35 5.61 -7.63
N ASP A 63 -9.10 6.81 -7.09
CA ASP A 63 -9.48 8.09 -7.72
C ASP A 63 -8.27 8.60 -8.50
N GLU A 64 -8.25 8.22 -9.78
CA GLU A 64 -7.65 8.85 -10.95
C GLU A 64 -6.44 9.79 -10.74
N ALA A 65 -5.29 9.37 -11.27
CA ALA A 65 -4.25 10.23 -11.84
C ALA A 65 -3.87 11.53 -11.07
N ARG A 66 -3.10 11.39 -9.98
CA ARG A 66 -2.11 12.42 -9.64
C ARG A 66 -0.71 11.83 -9.74
N SER A 67 -0.22 11.69 -10.97
CA SER A 67 1.22 11.75 -11.22
C SER A 67 1.70 13.12 -10.73
N PRO A 68 2.62 13.24 -9.75
CA PRO A 68 3.39 14.46 -9.61
C PRO A 68 4.43 14.46 -10.74
N GLY A 69 3.96 14.75 -11.96
CA GLY A 69 4.82 15.31 -12.99
C GLY A 69 5.09 16.75 -12.62
N GLU A 70 6.37 17.12 -12.61
CA GLU A 70 6.88 18.49 -12.61
C GLU A 70 6.69 19.28 -11.31
N ALA A 71 7.65 19.11 -10.39
CA ALA A 71 8.16 20.24 -9.62
C ALA A 71 9.47 20.68 -10.29
N GLU A 72 9.32 21.67 -11.17
CA GLU A 72 10.23 22.79 -11.40
C GLU A 72 11.74 22.56 -11.14
N SER A 73 12.47 22.29 -12.23
CA SER A 73 13.90 22.61 -12.29
C SER A 73 14.06 24.14 -12.43
N GLY A 74 14.57 24.78 -11.39
CA GLY A 74 15.08 26.15 -11.38
C GLY A 74 15.34 26.60 -9.93
N PRO A 75 16.49 27.20 -9.59
CA PRO A 75 17.10 28.27 -10.37
C PRO A 75 18.56 28.01 -10.75
N GLY A 76 19.04 28.72 -11.78
CA GLY A 76 20.46 28.79 -12.09
C GLY A 76 21.27 29.49 -11.00
N ASP A 77 22.55 29.16 -10.90
CA ASP A 77 23.68 30.09 -10.85
C ASP A 77 24.98 29.28 -10.72
N HIS A 78 25.81 29.32 -11.78
CA HIS A 78 27.26 29.56 -11.81
C HIS A 78 27.89 28.97 -13.07
#